data_AF-A0A371LDX3-F1
#
_entry.id   AF-A0A371LDX3-F1
#
_cell.length_a   1.000
_cell.length_b   1.000
_cell.length_c   1.000
_cell.angle_alpha   90.00
_cell.angle_beta   90.00
_cell.angle_gamma   90.00
#
_symmetry.space_group_name_H-M   'P 1'
#
loop_
_entity.id
_entity.type
_entity.pdbx_description
1 polymer ?
#
loop_
_entity_poly.entity_id
_entity_poly.type
_entity_poly.pdbx_seq_one_letter_code
_entity_poly.pdbx_strand_id
1 'polypeptide(L)'
;DAASEGIDLQHSCHIMVNYELPWNPNRLEQRIGRIHRYGQDKEVKVWNFQFEGTREGEIFELLQDKVENIRSQVGSTADVLGMLDDINIDDLIMRSVQNEEPPEATAAELEELMEEREQTLLEWYDRSLIDPSTFDAESRERIQD
;
A
#
# COMPACT_ATOMS: atom_id res chain seq x y z
N ASP A 1 9.95 3.38 18.25
CA ASP A 1 10.73 3.20 17.02
C ASP A 1 12.24 3.15 17.25
N ALA A 2 12.74 1.99 17.72
CA ALA A 2 14.19 1.76 17.87
C ALA A 2 14.83 1.10 16.63
N ALA A 3 14.02 0.85 15.58
CA ALA A 3 14.46 0.25 14.31
C ALA A 3 13.89 0.98 13.08
N SER A 4 13.40 2.22 13.24
CA SER A 4 12.79 2.99 12.13
C SER A 4 13.80 3.55 11.12
N GLU A 5 15.10 3.44 11.40
CA GLU A 5 16.13 3.85 10.44
C GLU A 5 17.01 2.67 10.00
N GLY A 6 16.91 2.33 8.71
CA GLY A 6 18.07 1.91 7.93
C GLY A 6 18.58 0.47 8.03
N ILE A 7 17.95 -0.43 8.78
CA ILE A 7 18.46 -1.81 8.87
C ILE A 7 18.08 -2.60 7.61
N ASP A 8 19.10 -3.05 6.89
CA ASP A 8 18.98 -3.99 5.77
C ASP A 8 19.16 -5.42 6.29
N LEU A 9 18.12 -6.25 6.11
CA LEU A 9 18.07 -7.61 6.61
C LEU A 9 17.98 -8.65 5.49
N GLN A 10 18.12 -8.23 4.23
CA GLN A 10 17.84 -9.04 3.04
C GLN A 10 18.57 -10.39 3.02
N HIS A 11 19.84 -10.47 3.41
CA HIS A 11 20.60 -11.72 3.31
C HIS A 11 20.39 -12.68 4.48
N SER A 12 19.94 -12.18 5.63
CA SER A 12 19.88 -12.96 6.87
C SER A 12 18.44 -13.30 7.29
N CYS A 13 17.47 -12.53 6.82
CA CYS A 13 16.06 -12.65 7.23
C CYS A 13 15.16 -12.83 6.01
N HIS A 14 14.21 -13.76 6.12
CA HIS A 14 13.17 -14.03 5.12
C HIS A 14 11.81 -14.27 5.81
N ILE A 15 11.74 -13.99 7.11
CA ILE A 15 10.54 -14.12 7.94
C ILE A 15 10.33 -12.78 8.63
N MET A 16 9.16 -12.18 8.41
CA MET A 16 8.69 -10.98 9.09
C MET A 16 7.43 -11.32 9.90
N VAL A 17 7.39 -10.83 11.13
CA VAL A 17 6.22 -10.96 12.00
C VAL A 17 5.88 -9.57 12.50
N ASN A 18 4.76 -9.01 12.04
CA ASN A 18 4.24 -7.75 12.51
C ASN A 18 3.34 -8.00 13.72
N TYR A 19 3.82 -7.62 14.91
CA TYR A 19 3.01 -7.63 16.12
C TYR A 19 1.97 -6.50 16.13
N GLU A 20 2.32 -5.38 15.52
CA GLU A 20 1.44 -4.24 15.27
C GLU A 20 1.48 -3.91 13.79
N LEU A 21 0.31 -3.99 13.15
CA LEU A 21 0.11 -3.66 11.76
C LEU A 21 -0.05 -2.14 11.60
N PRO A 22 0.71 -1.49 10.70
CA PRO A 22 0.45 -0.10 10.36
C PRO A 22 -0.79 -0.04 9.46
N TRP A 23 -1.67 0.93 9.72
CA TRP A 23 -2.86 1.18 8.91
C TRP A 23 -2.54 1.63 7.49
N ASN A 24 -1.41 2.30 7.31
CA ASN A 24 -0.94 2.79 6.01
C ASN A 24 -0.21 1.66 5.23
N PRO A 25 -0.71 1.22 4.06
CA PRO A 25 -0.09 0.19 3.22
C PRO A 25 1.33 0.53 2.78
N ASN A 26 1.66 1.81 2.53
CA ASN A 26 3.01 2.24 2.16
C ASN A 26 4.01 1.92 3.27
N ARG A 27 3.60 2.05 4.54
CA ARG A 27 4.45 1.66 5.67
C ARG A 27 4.65 0.15 5.74
N LEU A 28 3.62 -0.65 5.43
CA LEU A 28 3.73 -2.10 5.39
C LEU A 28 4.69 -2.56 4.28
N GLU A 29 4.54 -2.03 3.08
CA GLU A 29 5.40 -2.34 1.94
C GLU A 29 6.85 -1.92 2.18
N GLN A 30 7.09 -0.75 2.78
CA GLN A 30 8.43 -0.34 3.19
C GLN A 30 9.06 -1.29 4.23
N ARG A 31 8.26 -1.89 5.13
CA ARG A 31 8.75 -2.90 6.08
C ARG A 31 9.11 -4.20 5.35
N ILE A 32 8.21 -4.71 4.51
CA ILE A 32 8.42 -5.94 3.72
C ILE A 32 9.66 -5.78 2.84
N GLY A 33 9.82 -4.61 2.22
CA GLY A 33 10.99 -4.25 1.42
C GLY A 33 12.33 -4.22 2.19
N ARG A 34 12.37 -4.42 3.52
CA ARG A 34 13.63 -4.63 4.27
C ARG A 34 14.20 -6.04 4.13
N ILE A 35 13.37 -7.00 3.75
CA ILE A 35 13.74 -8.42 3.57
C ILE A 35 13.40 -8.96 2.18
N HIS A 36 12.48 -8.30 1.46
CA HIS A 36 12.04 -8.67 0.11
C HIS A 36 12.65 -7.70 -0.92
N ARG A 37 13.87 -8.00 -1.36
CA ARG A 37 14.62 -7.25 -2.39
C ARG A 37 15.31 -8.20 -3.36
N TYR A 38 15.79 -7.65 -4.47
CA TYR A 38 16.64 -8.37 -5.42
C TYR A 38 17.85 -9.01 -4.69
N GLY A 39 18.08 -10.31 -4.93
CA GLY A 39 19.14 -11.07 -4.26
C GLY A 39 18.71 -11.77 -2.96
N GLN A 40 17.42 -11.73 -2.61
CA GLN A 40 16.84 -12.62 -1.61
C GLN A 40 16.63 -14.02 -2.23
N ASP A 41 17.36 -15.02 -1.73
CA ASP A 41 17.34 -16.39 -2.26
C ASP A 41 16.29 -17.29 -1.60
N LYS A 42 15.59 -16.79 -0.56
CA LYS A 42 14.57 -17.53 0.18
C LYS A 42 13.19 -16.92 0.00
N GLU A 43 12.18 -17.77 0.00
CA GLU A 43 10.78 -17.33 0.05
C GLU A 43 10.55 -16.44 1.29
N VAL A 44 10.10 -15.20 1.05
CA VAL A 44 9.76 -14.27 2.12
C VAL A 44 8.38 -14.58 2.66
N LYS A 45 8.28 -14.77 3.98
CA LYS A 45 7.03 -15.01 4.69
C LYS A 45 6.73 -13.87 5.64
N VAL A 46 5.54 -13.30 5.52
CA VAL A 46 5.07 -12.19 6.36
C VAL A 46 3.86 -12.66 7.12
N TRP A 47 3.92 -12.58 8.45
CA TRP A 47 2.80 -12.82 9.34
C TRP A 47 2.39 -11.52 10.01
N ASN A 48 1.09 -11.28 10.07
CA ASN A 48 0.51 -10.10 10.67
C ASN A 48 -0.41 -10.52 11.81
N PHE A 49 -0.18 -9.98 13.00
CA PHE A 49 -1.11 -10.14 14.11
C PHE A 49 -2.19 -9.07 14.03
N GLN A 50 -3.44 -9.50 14.17
CA GLN A 50 -4.59 -8.62 14.33
C GLN A 50 -5.43 -9.09 15.52
N PHE A 51 -6.22 -8.17 16.08
CA PHE A 51 -7.20 -8.49 17.11
C PHE A 51 -8.56 -8.74 16.47
N GLU A 52 -9.03 -9.98 16.52
CA GLU A 52 -10.37 -10.34 16.05
C GLU A 52 -11.46 -9.61 16.86
N GLY A 53 -12.56 -9.26 16.18
CA GLY A 53 -13.73 -8.62 16.81
C GLY A 53 -13.48 -7.21 17.30
N THR A 54 -12.44 -6.54 16.77
CA THR A 54 -12.21 -5.10 16.98
C THR A 54 -12.66 -4.34 15.74
N ARG A 55 -13.25 -3.16 15.93
CA ARG A 55 -13.71 -2.32 14.81
C ARG A 55 -12.53 -1.86 13.95
N GLU A 56 -11.40 -1.60 14.60
CA GLU A 56 -10.14 -1.29 13.95
C GLU A 56 -9.68 -2.47 13.08
N GLY A 57 -9.75 -3.71 13.57
CA GLY A 57 -9.44 -4.91 12.77
C GLY A 57 -10.34 -5.07 11.54
N GLU A 58 -11.64 -4.85 11.69
CA GLU A 58 -12.60 -4.91 10.57
C GLU A 58 -12.31 -3.83 9.51
N ILE A 59 -12.00 -2.60 9.95
CA ILE A 59 -11.56 -1.52 9.06
C ILE A 59 -10.27 -1.92 8.34
N PHE A 60 -9.30 -2.51 9.05
CA PHE A 60 -8.04 -2.97 8.43
C PHE A 60 -8.28 -3.97 7.31
N GLU A 61 -9.10 -5.00 7.57
CA GLU A 61 -9.37 -6.06 6.60
C GLU A 61 -10.01 -5.50 5.34
N LEU A 62 -11.03 -4.63 5.49
CA LEU A 62 -11.67 -3.98 4.36
C LEU A 62 -10.70 -3.11 3.56
N LEU A 63 -9.83 -2.36 4.24
CA LEU A 63 -8.80 -1.54 3.59
C LEU A 63 -7.83 -2.41 2.77
N GLN A 64 -7.37 -3.53 3.35
CA GLN A 64 -6.43 -4.44 2.69
C GLN A 64 -7.08 -5.12 1.48
N ASP A 65 -8.31 -5.60 1.60
CA ASP A 65 -9.07 -6.18 0.51
C ASP A 65 -9.30 -5.16 -0.61
N LYS A 66 -9.54 -3.89 -0.25
CA LYS A 66 -9.71 -2.81 -1.22
C LYS A 66 -8.42 -2.51 -1.98
N VAL A 67 -7.31 -2.37 -1.27
CA VAL A 67 -5.99 -2.13 -1.87
C VAL A 67 -5.61 -3.27 -2.81
N GLU A 68 -5.86 -4.53 -2.42
CA GLU A 68 -5.56 -5.69 -3.27
C GLU A 68 -6.49 -5.75 -4.50
N ASN A 69 -7.78 -5.40 -4.35
CA ASN A 69 -8.70 -5.27 -5.48
C ASN A 69 -8.22 -4.22 -6.49
N ILE A 70 -7.80 -3.05 -6.03
CA ILE A 70 -7.29 -1.98 -6.91
C ILE A 70 -5.99 -2.42 -7.57
N ARG A 71 -5.10 -3.05 -6.81
CA ARG A 71 -3.85 -3.63 -7.34
C ARG A 71 -4.11 -4.65 -8.44
N SER A 72 -5.16 -5.47 -8.32
CA SER A 72 -5.55 -6.45 -9.34
C SER A 72 -6.02 -5.80 -10.66
N GLN A 73 -6.55 -4.57 -10.60
CA GLN A 73 -7.02 -3.82 -11.77
C GLN A 73 -5.91 -3.02 -12.45
N VAL A 74 -5.08 -2.33 -11.64
CA VAL A 74 -3.99 -1.45 -12.12
C VAL A 74 -2.75 -2.27 -12.52
N GLY A 75 -2.57 -3.47 -11.98
CA GLY A 75 -1.48 -4.40 -12.33
C GLY A 75 -0.10 -4.03 -11.77
N SER A 76 0.03 -2.87 -11.11
CA SER A 76 1.28 -2.36 -10.57
C SER A 76 1.08 -1.89 -9.14
N THR A 77 1.85 -2.49 -8.22
CA THR A 77 1.80 -2.14 -6.78
C THR A 77 2.28 -0.71 -6.55
N ALA A 78 3.26 -0.23 -7.34
CA ALA A 78 3.80 1.11 -7.20
C ALA A 78 2.75 2.20 -7.46
N ASP A 79 1.86 1.97 -8.43
CA ASP A 79 0.84 2.96 -8.80
C ASP A 79 -0.24 3.06 -7.72
N VAL A 80 -0.66 1.93 -7.14
CA VAL A 80 -1.60 1.91 -6.00
C VAL A 80 -1.00 2.60 -4.78
N LEU A 81 0.26 2.31 -4.44
CA LEU A 81 0.94 2.95 -3.30
C LEU A 81 1.10 4.46 -3.52
N GLY A 82 1.37 4.89 -4.76
CA GLY A 82 1.46 6.30 -5.13
C GLY A 82 0.14 7.06 -4.95
N MET A 83 -1.00 6.43 -5.26
CA MET A 83 -2.32 7.01 -4.99
C MET A 83 -2.58 7.20 -3.48
N LEU A 84 -2.01 6.32 -2.65
CA LEU A 84 -2.15 6.36 -1.19
C LEU A 84 -1.20 7.35 -0.50
N ASP A 85 -0.12 7.81 -1.15
CA ASP A 85 0.89 8.67 -0.52
C ASP A 85 0.30 10.01 -0.01
N ASP A 86 -0.70 10.55 -0.72
CA ASP A 86 -1.37 11.80 -0.36
C ASP A 86 -2.56 11.60 0.60
N ILE A 87 -2.92 10.35 0.92
CA ILE A 87 -4.05 10.04 1.79
C ILE A 87 -3.53 9.78 3.22
N ASN A 88 -4.01 10.57 4.17
CA ASN A 88 -3.72 10.34 5.59
C ASN A 88 -4.65 9.25 6.14
N ILE A 89 -4.30 7.98 5.87
CA ILE A 89 -5.09 6.81 6.28
C ILE A 89 -5.21 6.73 7.81
N ASP A 90 -4.17 7.10 8.55
CA ASP A 90 -4.23 7.12 10.01
C ASP A 90 -5.32 8.09 10.50
N ASP A 91 -5.42 9.28 9.91
CA ASP A 91 -6.44 10.27 10.26
C ASP A 91 -7.85 9.83 9.86
N LEU A 92 -8.00 9.25 8.66
CA LEU A 92 -9.26 8.69 8.17
C LEU A 92 -9.85 7.66 9.15
N ILE A 93 -9.03 6.70 9.57
CA ILE A 93 -9.46 5.65 10.50
C ILE A 93 -9.75 6.24 11.87
N MET A 94 -8.89 7.12 12.39
CA MET A 94 -9.10 7.74 13.69
C MET A 94 -10.39 8.55 13.73
N ARG A 95 -10.74 9.26 12.66
CA ARG A 95 -12.00 9.97 12.52
C ARG A 95 -13.19 9.02 12.49
N SER A 96 -13.14 7.96 11.69
CA SER A 96 -14.20 6.94 11.63
C SER A 96 -14.46 6.30 13.00
N VAL A 97 -13.39 5.98 13.73
CA VAL A 97 -13.50 5.44 15.09
C VAL A 97 -14.15 6.48 16.02
N GLN A 98 -13.72 7.74 15.99
CA GLN A 98 -14.30 8.80 16.81
C GLN A 98 -15.77 9.10 16.51
N ASN A 99 -16.17 9.01 15.24
CA ASN A 99 -17.53 9.30 14.78
C ASN A 99 -18.47 8.10 14.89
N GLU A 100 -17.99 6.94 15.35
CA GLU A 100 -18.75 5.70 15.39
C GLU A 100 -19.28 5.26 14.01
N GLU A 101 -18.53 5.59 12.95
CA GLU A 101 -18.87 5.19 11.59
C GLU A 101 -18.71 3.67 11.39
N PRO A 102 -19.60 3.03 10.59
CA PRO A 102 -19.44 1.62 10.27
C PRO A 102 -18.21 1.41 9.37
N PRO A 103 -17.48 0.29 9.51
CA PRO A 103 -16.27 0.02 8.72
C PRO A 103 -16.46 0.15 7.21
N GLU A 104 -17.64 -0.23 6.70
CA GLU A 104 -17.99 -0.15 5.29
C GLU A 104 -18.05 1.30 4.79
N ALA A 105 -18.48 2.24 5.63
CA ALA A 105 -18.50 3.65 5.26
C ALA A 105 -17.07 4.20 5.13
N THR A 106 -16.16 3.79 6.02
CA THR A 106 -14.75 4.18 5.96
C THR A 106 -14.04 3.61 4.73
N ALA A 107 -14.33 2.35 4.39
CA ALA A 107 -13.80 1.72 3.20
C ALA A 107 -14.32 2.41 1.91
N ALA A 108 -15.60 2.78 1.89
CA ALA A 108 -16.19 3.53 0.78
C ALA A 108 -15.59 4.94 0.65
N GLU A 109 -15.35 5.64 1.76
CA GLU A 109 -14.69 6.94 1.73
C GLU A 109 -13.24 6.84 1.23
N LEU A 110 -12.50 5.79 1.62
CA LEU A 110 -11.17 5.56 1.05
C LEU A 110 -11.26 5.37 -0.47
N GLU A 111 -12.20 4.56 -0.95
CA GLU A 111 -12.38 4.31 -2.37
C GLU A 111 -12.65 5.61 -3.14
N GLU A 112 -13.57 6.45 -2.65
CA GLU A 112 -13.86 7.75 -3.27
C GLU A 112 -12.61 8.63 -3.32
N LEU A 113 -11.84 8.70 -2.22
CA LEU A 113 -10.56 9.42 -2.19
C LEU A 113 -9.55 8.86 -3.20
N MET A 114 -9.49 7.54 -3.40
CA MET A 114 -8.58 6.92 -4.36
C MET A 114 -9.00 7.19 -5.81
N GLU A 115 -10.30 7.11 -6.11
CA GLU A 115 -10.86 7.40 -7.44
C GLU A 115 -10.63 8.86 -7.84
N GLU A 116 -10.87 9.81 -6.92
CA GLU A 116 -10.56 11.23 -7.15
C GLU A 116 -9.09 11.46 -7.50
N ARG A 117 -8.19 10.71 -6.84
CA ARG A 117 -6.74 10.80 -7.07
C ARG A 117 -6.34 10.19 -8.40
N GLU A 118 -6.88 9.03 -8.75
CA GLU A 118 -6.67 8.41 -10.05
C GLU A 118 -7.08 9.37 -11.17
N GLN A 119 -8.27 9.98 -11.06
CA GLN A 119 -8.73 10.94 -12.06
C GLN A 119 -7.82 12.17 -12.13
N THR A 120 -7.40 12.72 -10.98
CA THR A 120 -6.47 13.85 -10.93
C THR A 120 -5.12 13.50 -11.60
N LEU A 121 -4.61 12.29 -11.37
CA LEU A 121 -3.37 11.80 -12.00
C LEU A 121 -3.53 11.67 -13.52
N LEU A 122 -4.65 11.14 -14.00
CA LEU A 122 -4.97 11.03 -15.42
C LEU A 122 -5.11 12.41 -16.09
N GLU A 123 -5.75 13.37 -15.43
CA GLU A 123 -5.87 14.75 -15.92
C GLU A 123 -4.51 15.47 -15.95
N TRP A 124 -3.69 15.30 -14.91
CA TRP A 124 -2.32 15.82 -14.90
C TRP A 124 -1.52 15.23 -16.05
N TYR A 125 -1.68 13.93 -16.27
CA TYR A 125 -1.02 13.18 -17.31
C TYR A 125 -1.42 13.65 -18.73
N ASP A 126 -2.71 13.81 -19.01
CA ASP A 126 -3.23 14.35 -20.29
C ASP A 126 -2.75 15.80 -20.55
N ARG A 127 -2.65 16.60 -19.49
CA ARG A 127 -2.17 17.99 -19.58
C ARG A 127 -0.64 18.09 -19.66
N SER A 128 0.07 17.05 -19.24
CA SER A 128 1.52 16.97 -19.26
C SER A 128 1.99 16.57 -20.66
N LEU A 129 3.03 17.23 -21.18
CA LEU A 129 3.67 16.84 -22.45
C LEU A 129 4.55 15.58 -22.32
N ILE A 130 4.40 14.84 -21.23
CA ILE A 130 5.17 13.63 -20.93
C ILE A 130 4.40 12.45 -21.51
N ASP A 131 5.07 11.59 -22.29
CA ASP A 131 4.50 10.35 -22.84
C ASP A 131 4.75 9.18 -21.84
N PRO A 132 3.71 8.49 -21.33
CA PRO A 132 3.73 7.54 -20.23
C PRO A 132 3.95 6.13 -20.76
N SER A 133 3.64 5.89 -22.04
CA SER A 133 4.69 5.66 -23.02
C SER A 133 5.99 5.11 -22.49
N THR A 134 6.80 6.06 -22.02
CA THR A 134 8.17 5.85 -21.55
C THR A 134 8.26 5.16 -20.18
N PHE A 135 7.15 5.06 -19.45
CA PHE A 135 7.05 4.52 -18.10
C PHE A 135 6.20 3.24 -18.02
N ASP A 136 5.62 2.78 -19.13
CA ASP A 136 4.82 1.57 -19.19
C ASP A 136 5.64 0.29 -18.94
N ALA A 137 4.95 -0.79 -18.59
CA ALA A 137 5.58 -2.07 -18.28
C ALA A 137 6.38 -2.63 -19.47
N GLU A 138 5.94 -2.40 -20.72
CA GLU A 138 6.65 -2.81 -21.94
C GLU A 138 7.96 -2.05 -22.15
N SER A 139 8.02 -0.75 -21.81
CA SER A 139 9.24 0.06 -21.87
C SER A 139 10.26 -0.36 -20.83
N ARG A 140 9.82 -0.83 -19.67
CA ARG A 140 10.69 -1.41 -18.64
C ARG A 140 11.30 -2.74 -19.10
N GLU A 141 10.55 -3.56 -19.83
CA GLU A 141 11.06 -4.81 -20.43
C GLU A 141 12.15 -4.53 -21.48
N ARG A 142 11.97 -3.51 -22.34
CA ARG A 142 12.97 -3.12 -23.37
C ARG A 142 14.31 -2.59 -22.82
N ILE A 143 14.37 -2.20 -21.56
CA ILE A 143 15.60 -1.71 -20.90
C ILE A 143 16.36 -2.86 -20.19
N GLN A 144 15.73 -4.04 -20.04
CA GLN A 144 16.34 -5.20 -19.37
C GLN A 144 17.10 -6.15 -20.29
N ASP A 145 17.06 -5.94 -21.62
CA ASP A 145 17.91 -6.59 -22.63
C ASP A 145 19.12 -5.71 -23.01
#